data_AF-A0A1G7N6V2-F1
#
_entry.id   AF-A0A1G7N6V2-F1
#
_cell.length_a   1.000
_cell.length_b   1.000
_cell.length_c   1.000
_cell.angle_alpha   90.00
_cell.angle_beta   90.00
_cell.angle_gamma   90.00
#
_symmetry.space_group_name_H-M   'P 1'
#
loop_
_entity.id
_entity.type
_entity.pdbx_description
1 polymer ?
#
loop_
_entity_poly.entity_id
_entity_poly.type
_entity_poly.pdbx_seq_one_letter_code
_entity_poly.pdbx_strand_id
1 'polypeptide(L)'
;MMELFGVSAALLARFTSFGLLIGTLFGFFGMGGSFLVTPALLVMGYEPNVAAGADLLEIVFSGGMGSFLYAQSGAVDLSIVVPLLAGSALGARLGAAATSLVEEDIKVYFGIMLLLGAVAVAVRQFGGVLELPILDETSLAITLGAALLVSAAVSYSAVRELRREAGKRIVA
;
A
#
# COMPACT_ATOMS: atom_id res chain seq x y z
N MET A 1 -6.20 -28.22 -25.38
CA MET A 1 -5.82 -26.98 -24.67
C MET A 1 -6.51 -25.84 -25.40
N MET A 2 -7.49 -25.18 -24.78
CA MET A 2 -8.20 -24.06 -25.43
C MET A 2 -7.38 -22.79 -25.29
N GLU A 3 -6.77 -22.39 -26.39
CA GLU A 3 -6.05 -21.12 -26.54
C GLU A 3 -7.07 -20.07 -26.97
N LEU A 4 -7.27 -19.02 -26.17
CA LEU A 4 -7.99 -17.81 -26.59
C LEU A 4 -6.93 -16.72 -26.74
N PHE A 5 -6.81 -16.11 -27.92
CA PHE A 5 -5.86 -15.03 -28.20
C PHE A 5 -4.37 -15.36 -27.94
N GLY A 6 -3.98 -16.64 -28.02
CA GLY A 6 -2.60 -17.08 -27.72
C GLY A 6 -2.29 -17.12 -26.22
N VAL A 7 -3.32 -17.09 -25.37
CA VAL A 7 -3.22 -17.20 -23.91
C VAL A 7 -4.01 -18.43 -23.45
N SER A 8 -3.42 -19.23 -22.56
CA SER A 8 -4.08 -20.42 -22.04
C SER A 8 -5.35 -20.05 -21.25
N ALA A 9 -6.46 -20.76 -21.49
CA ALA A 9 -7.71 -20.54 -20.74
C ALA A 9 -7.54 -20.66 -19.22
N ALA A 10 -6.60 -21.49 -18.76
CA ALA A 10 -6.26 -21.63 -17.35
C ALA A 10 -5.64 -20.36 -16.75
N LEU A 11 -4.85 -19.62 -17.52
CA LEU A 11 -4.24 -18.37 -17.08
C LEU A 11 -5.28 -17.25 -17.01
N LEU A 12 -6.15 -17.15 -18.03
CA LEU A 12 -7.29 -16.22 -18.00
C LEU A 12 -8.17 -16.47 -16.78
N ALA A 13 -8.55 -17.72 -16.52
CA ALA A 13 -9.35 -18.08 -15.35
C ALA A 13 -8.69 -17.68 -14.03
N ARG A 14 -7.37 -17.87 -13.88
CA ARG A 14 -6.62 -17.48 -12.67
C ARG A 14 -6.66 -15.97 -12.45
N PHE A 15 -6.34 -15.17 -13.47
CA PHE A 15 -6.31 -13.71 -13.35
C PHE A 15 -7.71 -13.11 -13.13
N THR A 16 -8.74 -13.62 -13.81
CA THR A 16 -10.12 -13.17 -13.60
C THR A 16 -10.61 -13.49 -12.19
N SER A 17 -10.34 -14.70 -11.69
CA SER A 17 -10.73 -15.10 -10.33
C SER A 17 -10.01 -14.26 -9.28
N PHE A 18 -8.71 -14.00 -9.48
CA PHE A 18 -7.91 -13.14 -8.63
C PHE A 18 -8.45 -11.70 -8.63
N GLY A 19 -8.65 -11.10 -9.81
CA GLY A 19 -9.18 -9.74 -9.93
C GLY A 19 -10.57 -9.59 -9.33
N LEU A 20 -11.45 -10.59 -9.47
CA LEU A 20 -12.78 -10.59 -8.87
C LEU A 20 -12.71 -10.63 -7.33
N LEU A 21 -11.87 -11.52 -6.77
CA LEU A 21 -11.67 -11.63 -5.33
C LEU A 21 -11.14 -10.31 -4.76
N ILE A 22 -10.07 -9.80 -5.35
CA ILE A 22 -9.38 -8.60 -4.94
C ILE A 22 -10.30 -7.37 -5.06
N GLY A 23 -10.99 -7.19 -6.19
CA GLY A 23 -11.95 -6.10 -6.37
C GLY A 23 -13.12 -6.13 -5.39
N THR A 24 -13.62 -7.34 -5.05
CA THR A 24 -14.67 -7.50 -4.04
C THR A 24 -14.18 -7.08 -2.65
N LEU A 25 -12.98 -7.50 -2.27
CA LEU A 25 -12.37 -7.10 -0.99
C LEU A 25 -12.17 -5.59 -0.92
N PHE A 26 -11.77 -4.93 -2.01
CA PHE A 26 -11.59 -3.47 -2.04
C PHE A 26 -12.91 -2.72 -1.91
N GLY A 27 -13.97 -3.20 -2.58
CA GLY A 27 -15.31 -2.68 -2.39
C GLY A 27 -15.80 -2.81 -0.95
N PHE A 28 -15.46 -3.91 -0.27
CA PHE A 28 -15.84 -4.14 1.13
C PHE A 28 -15.06 -3.26 2.12
N PHE A 29 -13.73 -3.16 1.96
CA PHE A 29 -12.89 -2.41 2.88
C PHE A 29 -12.89 -0.89 2.62
N GLY A 30 -13.28 -0.45 1.42
CA GLY A 30 -13.21 0.95 1.02
C GLY A 30 -11.78 1.53 1.03
N MET A 31 -10.77 0.67 1.15
CA MET A 31 -9.35 1.03 1.14
C MET A 31 -8.77 0.79 -0.25
N GLY A 32 -8.06 1.79 -0.80
CA GLY A 32 -7.30 1.64 -2.04
C GLY A 32 -6.33 0.46 -1.94
N GLY A 33 -6.52 -0.54 -2.80
CA GLY A 33 -6.24 -1.95 -2.54
C GLY A 33 -4.81 -2.49 -2.57
N SER A 34 -3.79 -1.65 -2.58
CA SER A 34 -2.41 -2.04 -2.93
C SER A 34 -1.77 -3.06 -1.98
N PHE A 35 -2.22 -3.11 -0.73
CA PHE A 35 -1.55 -3.92 0.30
C PHE A 35 -1.74 -5.43 0.12
N LEU A 36 -2.69 -5.87 -0.71
CA LEU A 36 -2.95 -7.30 -0.97
C LEU A 36 -2.38 -7.79 -2.30
N VAL A 37 -2.34 -6.95 -3.33
CA VAL A 37 -2.00 -7.37 -4.70
C VAL A 37 -0.53 -7.77 -4.80
N THR A 38 0.39 -6.89 -4.39
CA THR A 38 1.82 -7.16 -4.42
C THR A 38 2.18 -8.46 -3.66
N PRO A 39 1.82 -8.65 -2.37
CA PRO A 39 2.16 -9.89 -1.67
C PRO A 39 1.47 -11.12 -2.24
N ALA A 40 0.24 -11.02 -2.77
CA ALA A 40 -0.41 -12.16 -3.41
C ALA A 40 0.32 -12.59 -4.68
N LEU A 41 0.76 -11.66 -5.52
CA LEU A 41 1.54 -11.96 -6.72
C LEU A 41 2.91 -12.58 -6.36
N LEU A 42 3.56 -12.12 -5.29
CA LEU A 42 4.80 -12.72 -4.79
C LEU A 42 4.58 -14.18 -4.36
N VAL A 43 3.49 -14.48 -3.64
CA VAL A 43 3.14 -15.85 -3.24
C VAL A 43 2.80 -16.74 -4.44
N MET A 44 2.25 -16.16 -5.51
CA MET A 44 2.00 -16.85 -6.78
C MET A 44 3.29 -17.11 -7.59
N GLY A 45 4.45 -16.65 -7.11
CA GLY A 45 5.75 -16.89 -7.73
C GLY A 45 6.16 -15.88 -8.81
N TYR A 46 5.48 -14.73 -8.90
CA TYR A 46 5.88 -13.66 -9.80
C TYR A 46 7.10 -12.90 -9.24
N GLU A 47 7.98 -12.45 -10.13
CA GLU A 47 9.12 -11.63 -9.75
C GLU A 47 8.68 -10.31 -9.10
N PRO A 48 9.40 -9.80 -8.09
CA PRO A 48 9.02 -8.58 -7.38
C PRO A 48 8.79 -7.36 -8.28
N ASN A 49 9.62 -7.20 -9.32
CA ASN A 49 9.50 -6.09 -10.27
C ASN A 49 8.20 -6.17 -11.08
N VAL A 50 7.81 -7.39 -11.48
CA VAL A 50 6.58 -7.64 -12.23
C VAL A 50 5.37 -7.45 -11.33
N ALA A 51 5.43 -7.96 -10.10
CA ALA A 51 4.37 -7.82 -9.10
C ALA A 51 4.09 -6.35 -8.76
N ALA A 52 5.13 -5.56 -8.49
CA ALA A 52 5.00 -4.13 -8.19
C ALA A 52 4.46 -3.34 -9.39
N GLY A 53 4.91 -3.66 -10.61
CA GLY A 53 4.39 -3.01 -11.82
C GLY A 53 2.90 -3.30 -12.08
N ALA A 54 2.48 -4.55 -11.87
CA ALA A 54 1.10 -4.97 -12.04
C ALA A 54 0.17 -4.34 -10.98
N ASP A 55 0.62 -4.27 -9.73
CA ASP A 55 -0.09 -3.61 -8.62
C ASP A 55 -0.30 -2.12 -8.89
N LEU A 56 0.75 -1.40 -9.32
CA LEU A 56 0.63 0.02 -9.68
C LEU A 56 -0.37 0.26 -10.81
N LEU A 57 -0.40 -0.61 -11.82
CA LEU A 57 -1.37 -0.51 -12.90
C LEU A 57 -2.80 -0.74 -12.39
N GLU A 58 -3.00 -1.75 -11.54
CA GLU A 58 -4.30 -2.05 -10.91
C GLU A 58 -4.84 -0.85 -10.11
N ILE A 59 -4.02 -0.27 -9.23
CA ILE A 59 -4.39 0.87 -8.38
C ILE A 59 -4.84 2.09 -9.20
N VAL A 60 -4.20 2.34 -10.35
CA VAL A 60 -4.57 3.47 -11.22
C VAL A 60 -6.00 3.30 -11.74
N PHE A 61 -6.39 2.08 -12.13
CA PHE A 61 -7.74 1.83 -12.61
C PHE A 61 -8.76 1.75 -11.46
N SER A 62 -8.47 1.02 -10.39
CA SER A 62 -9.41 0.84 -9.27
C SER A 62 -9.61 2.14 -8.48
N GLY A 63 -8.51 2.80 -8.10
CA GLY A 63 -8.51 4.11 -7.44
C GLY A 63 -9.03 5.22 -8.34
N GLY A 64 -8.69 5.19 -9.65
CA GLY A 64 -9.17 6.16 -10.63
C GLY A 64 -10.68 6.10 -10.82
N MET A 65 -11.26 4.91 -11.00
CA MET A 65 -12.71 4.74 -11.09
C MET A 65 -13.40 5.12 -9.77
N GLY A 66 -12.88 4.68 -8.62
CA GLY A 66 -13.44 5.05 -7.32
C GLY A 66 -13.48 6.58 -7.14
N SER A 67 -12.36 7.25 -7.41
CA SER A 67 -12.26 8.70 -7.34
C SER A 67 -13.22 9.41 -8.30
N PHE A 68 -13.36 8.90 -9.52
CA PHE A 68 -14.29 9.44 -10.52
C PHE A 68 -15.75 9.33 -10.07
N LEU A 69 -16.16 8.18 -9.52
CA LEU A 69 -17.51 7.98 -9.01
C LEU A 69 -17.81 8.89 -7.81
N TYR A 70 -16.86 9.04 -6.88
CA TYR A 70 -16.99 9.98 -5.77
C TYR A 70 -17.06 11.44 -6.26
N ALA A 71 -16.26 11.81 -7.25
CA ALA A 71 -16.31 13.14 -7.86
C ALA A 71 -17.67 13.43 -8.52
N GLN A 72 -18.25 12.45 -9.21
CA GLN A 72 -19.57 12.60 -9.82
C GLN A 72 -20.68 12.83 -8.79
N SER A 73 -20.55 12.26 -7.59
CA SER A 73 -21.52 12.46 -6.51
C SER A 73 -21.49 13.86 -5.86
N GLY A 74 -20.56 14.74 -6.27
CA GLY A 74 -20.39 16.07 -5.68
C GLY A 74 -19.73 16.05 -4.29
N ALA A 75 -19.28 14.89 -3.82
CA ALA A 75 -18.66 14.71 -2.50
C ALA A 75 -17.17 15.09 -2.43
N VAL A 76 -16.61 15.70 -3.50
CA VAL A 76 -15.18 15.99 -3.61
C VAL A 76 -14.91 17.47 -3.45
N ASP A 77 -14.23 17.82 -2.36
CA ASP A 77 -13.69 19.16 -2.13
C ASP A 77 -12.25 19.25 -2.66
N LEU A 78 -12.06 19.98 -3.76
CA LEU A 78 -10.76 20.17 -4.39
C LEU A 78 -9.76 20.93 -3.52
N SER A 79 -10.22 21.77 -2.59
CA SER A 79 -9.35 22.46 -1.65
C SER A 79 -8.66 21.50 -0.68
N ILE A 80 -9.25 20.33 -0.43
CA ILE A 80 -8.65 19.27 0.40
C ILE A 80 -7.89 18.28 -0.48
N VAL A 81 -8.47 17.87 -1.61
CA VAL A 81 -7.89 16.84 -2.48
C VAL A 81 -6.56 17.28 -3.09
N VAL A 82 -6.43 18.53 -3.54
CA VAL A 82 -5.19 18.99 -4.19
C VAL A 82 -3.98 18.96 -3.24
N PRO A 83 -4.04 19.52 -2.01
CA PRO A 83 -2.98 19.37 -1.02
C PRO A 83 -2.69 17.91 -0.66
N LEU A 84 -3.72 17.08 -0.53
CA LEU A 84 -3.58 15.66 -0.22
C LEU A 84 -2.79 14.94 -1.33
N LEU A 85 -3.16 15.13 -2.59
CA LEU A 85 -2.48 14.54 -3.74
C LEU A 85 -1.02 15.01 -3.86
N ALA A 86 -0.77 16.30 -3.66
CA ALA A 86 0.58 16.84 -3.68
C ALA A 86 1.45 16.24 -2.57
N GLY A 87 0.92 16.18 -1.34
CA GLY A 87 1.59 15.56 -0.19
C GLY A 87 1.85 14.07 -0.42
N SER A 88 0.87 13.32 -0.90
CA SER A 88 1.00 11.89 -1.21
C SER A 88 2.02 11.64 -2.33
N ALA A 89 2.02 12.43 -3.40
CA ALA A 89 2.95 12.27 -4.50
C ALA A 89 4.40 12.53 -4.07
N LEU A 90 4.63 13.59 -3.28
CA LEU A 90 5.95 13.89 -2.72
C LEU A 90 6.38 12.81 -1.71
N GLY A 91 5.49 12.44 -0.79
CA GLY A 91 5.74 11.40 0.21
C GLY A 91 6.07 10.05 -0.41
N ALA A 92 5.32 9.62 -1.43
CA ALA A 92 5.57 8.37 -2.14
C ALA A 92 6.93 8.37 -2.85
N ARG A 93 7.31 9.48 -3.50
CA ARG A 93 8.63 9.62 -4.15
C ARG A 93 9.78 9.56 -3.14
N LEU A 94 9.67 10.28 -2.03
CA LEU A 94 10.68 10.26 -0.98
C LEU A 94 10.77 8.89 -0.30
N GLY A 95 9.63 8.26 -0.02
CA GLY A 95 9.56 6.93 0.56
C GLY A 95 10.17 5.86 -0.35
N ALA A 96 9.92 5.91 -1.65
CA ALA A 96 10.52 5.00 -2.63
C ALA A 96 12.05 5.16 -2.68
N ALA A 97 12.55 6.40 -2.70
CA ALA A 97 13.98 6.68 -2.67
C ALA A 97 14.64 6.16 -1.38
N ALA A 98 14.05 6.44 -0.21
CA ALA A 98 14.56 5.94 1.07
C ALA A 98 14.56 4.41 1.14
N THR A 99 13.50 3.78 0.64
CA THR A 99 13.33 2.33 0.63
C THR A 99 14.32 1.64 -0.30
N SER A 100 14.65 2.24 -1.45
CA SER A 100 15.63 1.67 -2.38
C SER A 100 17.05 1.56 -1.81
N LEU A 101 17.33 2.23 -0.70
CA LEU A 101 18.62 2.18 0.00
C LEU A 101 18.67 1.10 1.09
N VAL A 102 17.55 0.43 1.38
CA VAL A 102 17.41 -0.53 2.48
C VAL A 102 17.11 -1.91 1.90
N GLU A 103 18.11 -2.79 1.85
CA GLU A 103 17.99 -4.07 1.12
C GLU A 103 17.38 -5.23 1.95
N GLU A 104 17.68 -5.37 3.24
CA GLU A 104 17.29 -6.58 4.00
C GLU A 104 16.03 -6.42 4.88
N ASP A 105 15.75 -5.23 5.43
CA ASP A 105 14.71 -5.07 6.47
C ASP A 105 13.35 -4.53 5.98
N ILE A 106 13.23 -4.13 4.71
CA ILE A 106 12.03 -3.42 4.25
C ILE A 106 10.75 -4.25 4.37
N LYS A 107 10.85 -5.57 4.14
CA LYS A 107 9.71 -6.49 4.25
C LYS A 107 9.18 -6.56 5.68
N VAL A 108 10.08 -6.46 6.68
CA VAL A 108 9.71 -6.45 8.10
C VAL A 108 9.01 -5.15 8.45
N TYR A 109 9.54 -4.00 8.03
CA TYR A 109 8.90 -2.71 8.24
C TYR A 109 7.51 -2.63 7.59
N PHE A 110 7.39 -3.14 6.37
CA PHE A 110 6.11 -3.25 5.67
C PHE A 110 5.12 -4.14 6.44
N GLY A 111 5.56 -5.33 6.88
CA GLY A 111 4.72 -6.24 7.67
C GLY A 111 4.24 -5.62 8.99
N ILE A 112 5.12 -4.92 9.72
CA ILE A 112 4.77 -4.20 10.96
C ILE A 112 3.72 -3.12 10.67
N MET A 113 3.92 -2.33 9.61
CA MET A 113 2.96 -1.29 9.22
C MET A 113 1.56 -1.87 8.94
N LEU A 114 1.50 -2.99 8.21
CA LEU A 114 0.23 -3.65 7.90
C LEU A 114 -0.46 -4.20 9.15
N LEU A 115 0.29 -4.83 10.06
CA LEU A 115 -0.27 -5.35 11.32
C LEU A 115 -0.81 -4.22 12.20
N LEU A 116 -0.05 -3.13 12.36
CA LEU A 116 -0.50 -1.98 13.14
C LEU A 116 -1.72 -1.30 12.52
N GLY A 117 -1.75 -1.17 11.18
CA GLY A 117 -2.91 -0.67 10.46
C GLY A 117 -4.14 -1.56 10.64
N ALA A 118 -3.99 -2.88 10.57
CA ALA A 118 -5.08 -3.82 10.80
C ALA A 118 -5.64 -3.70 12.23
N VAL A 119 -4.79 -3.57 13.24
CA VAL A 119 -5.20 -3.33 14.63
C VAL A 119 -5.94 -1.99 14.74
N ALA A 120 -5.41 -0.91 14.15
CA ALA A 120 -6.06 0.40 14.17
C ALA A 120 -7.47 0.35 13.57
N VAL A 121 -7.62 -0.27 12.40
CA VAL A 121 -8.91 -0.42 11.72
C VAL A 121 -9.87 -1.26 12.56
N ALA A 122 -9.41 -2.37 13.15
CA ALA A 122 -10.24 -3.19 14.02
C ALA A 122 -10.74 -2.38 15.23
N VAL A 123 -9.86 -1.64 15.91
CA VAL A 123 -10.20 -0.77 17.05
C VAL A 123 -11.25 0.27 16.64
N ARG A 124 -11.09 0.92 15.48
CA ARG A 124 -12.07 1.88 14.96
C ARG A 124 -13.43 1.25 14.70
N GLN A 125 -13.44 0.06 14.10
CA GLN A 125 -14.68 -0.64 13.77
C GLN A 125 -15.45 -1.02 15.04
N PHE A 126 -14.76 -1.50 16.08
CA PHE A 126 -15.38 -1.75 17.38
C PHE A 126 -15.86 -0.46 18.06
N GLY A 127 -15.14 0.65 17.91
CA GLY A 127 -15.56 1.98 18.38
C GLY A 127 -16.89 2.41 17.77
N GLY A 128 -17.03 2.27 16.45
CA GLY A 128 -18.27 2.59 15.73
C GLY A 128 -19.45 1.68 16.10
N VAL A 129 -19.21 0.40 16.41
CA VAL A 129 -20.28 -0.54 16.83
C VAL A 129 -20.71 -0.31 18.28
N LEU A 130 -19.77 0.04 19.16
CA LEU A 130 -20.04 0.24 20.59
C LEU A 130 -20.38 1.71 20.95
N GLU A 131 -20.39 2.61 19.96
CA GLU A 131 -20.55 4.07 20.14
C GLU A 131 -19.61 4.68 21.19
N LEU A 132 -18.39 4.12 21.29
CA LEU A 132 -17.38 4.54 22.27
C LEU A 132 -16.34 5.46 21.61
N PRO A 133 -16.42 6.80 21.82
CA PRO A 133 -15.57 7.77 21.12
C PRO A 133 -14.07 7.62 21.45
N ILE A 134 -13.74 7.01 22.59
CA ILE A 134 -12.34 6.78 22.99
C ILE A 134 -11.60 5.79 22.08
N LEU A 135 -12.33 4.86 21.44
CA LEU A 135 -11.73 3.91 20.50
C LEU A 135 -11.35 4.58 19.17
N ASP A 136 -12.12 5.58 18.71
CA ASP A 136 -11.79 6.32 17.49
C ASP A 136 -10.50 7.14 17.66
N GLU A 137 -10.36 7.83 18.79
CA GLU A 137 -9.11 8.54 19.12
C GLU A 137 -7.93 7.59 19.26
N THR A 138 -8.15 6.43 19.88
CA THR A 138 -7.11 5.40 20.02
C THR A 138 -6.70 4.84 18.66
N SER A 139 -7.64 4.59 17.75
CA SER A 139 -7.33 4.14 16.39
C SER A 139 -6.51 5.18 15.62
N LEU A 140 -6.88 6.45 15.73
CA LEU A 140 -6.15 7.56 15.13
C LEU A 140 -4.72 7.64 15.69
N ALA A 141 -4.57 7.52 17.01
CA ALA A 141 -3.27 7.50 17.68
C ALA A 141 -2.40 6.32 17.22
N ILE A 142 -2.98 5.12 17.08
CA ILE A 142 -2.27 3.95 16.56
C ILE A 142 -1.83 4.19 15.12
N THR A 143 -2.69 4.75 14.27
CA THR A 143 -2.39 4.98 12.85
C THR A 143 -1.25 5.99 12.67
N LEU A 144 -1.35 7.14 13.35
CA LEU A 144 -0.30 8.17 13.30
C LEU A 144 1.00 7.68 13.94
N GLY A 145 0.91 7.00 15.08
CA GLY A 145 2.06 6.43 15.78
C GLY A 145 2.79 5.38 14.94
N ALA A 146 2.04 4.47 14.30
CA ALA A 146 2.59 3.47 13.40
C ALA A 146 3.28 4.10 12.19
N ALA A 147 2.63 5.07 11.55
CA ALA A 147 3.20 5.79 10.41
C ALA A 147 4.51 6.49 10.77
N LEU A 148 4.55 7.19 11.92
CA LEU A 148 5.76 7.86 12.41
C LEU A 148 6.87 6.87 12.77
N LEU A 149 6.54 5.80 13.48
CA LEU A 149 7.51 4.78 13.89
C LEU A 149 8.16 4.13 12.67
N VAL A 150 7.36 3.68 11.70
CA VAL A 150 7.85 3.01 10.50
C VAL A 150 8.62 4.00 9.61
N SER A 151 8.11 5.22 9.42
CA SER A 151 8.81 6.25 8.66
C SER A 151 10.17 6.59 9.26
N ALA A 152 10.26 6.71 10.59
CA ALA A 152 11.52 6.94 11.30
C ALA A 152 12.49 5.76 11.17
N ALA A 153 12.00 4.52 11.29
CA ALA A 153 12.81 3.31 11.15
C ALA A 153 13.40 3.16 9.75
N VAL A 154 12.59 3.37 8.71
CA VAL A 154 13.04 3.35 7.30
C VAL A 154 14.06 4.46 7.06
N SER A 155 13.77 5.68 7.51
CA SER A 155 14.69 6.82 7.35
C SER A 155 16.02 6.61 8.07
N TYR A 156 15.98 6.09 9.31
CA TYR A 156 17.17 5.75 10.07
C TYR A 156 18.01 4.68 9.37
N SER A 157 17.36 3.63 8.87
CA SER A 157 18.02 2.54 8.14
C SER A 157 18.68 3.05 6.86
N ALA A 158 17.97 3.86 6.08
CA ALA A 158 18.50 4.47 4.86
C ALA A 158 19.75 5.35 5.14
N VAL A 159 19.70 6.20 6.17
CA VAL A 159 20.84 7.04 6.56
C VAL A 159 22.03 6.21 7.05
N ARG A 160 21.76 5.13 7.82
CA ARG A 160 22.79 4.23 8.32
C ARG A 160 23.51 3.52 7.17
N GLU A 161 22.78 3.08 6.14
CA GLU A 161 23.37 2.37 5.01
C GLU A 161 24.20 3.31 4.13
N LEU A 162 23.72 4.53 3.85
CA LEU A 162 24.50 5.56 3.17
C LEU A 162 25.83 5.86 3.88
N ARG A 163 25.83 5.92 5.22
CA ARG A 163 27.06 6.13 6.00
C ARG A 163 28.02 4.93 5.91
N ARG A 164 27.50 3.71 5.86
CA ARG A 164 28.31 2.49 5.68
C ARG A 164 28.97 2.44 4.31
N GLU A 165 28.23 2.77 3.25
CA GLU A 165 28.78 2.83 1.89
C GLU A 165 29.85 3.92 1.75
N ALA A 166 29.62 5.11 2.33
CA ALA A 166 30.60 6.18 2.34
C ALA A 166 31.90 5.77 3.05
N GLY A 167 31.80 5.02 4.17
CA GLY A 167 32.96 4.48 4.87
C GLY A 167 33.75 3.46 4.06
N LYS A 168 33.08 2.57 3.31
CA LYS A 168 33.74 1.58 2.44
C LYS A 168 34.52 2.23 1.29
N ARG A 169 34.06 3.36 0.75
CA ARG A 169 34.74 4.10 -0.33
C ARG A 169 35.98 4.88 0.11
N ILE A 170 36.15 5.14 1.40
CA ILE A 170 37.32 5.87 1.94
C ILE A 170 38.47 4.90 2.28
N VAL A 171 38.17 3.62 2.48
CA VAL A 171 39.15 2.58 2.87
C VAL A 171 39.60 1.72 1.67
N ALA A 172 38.98 1.90 0.50
CA ALA A 172 39.38 1.29 -0.79
C ALA A 172 40.18 2.29 -1.63
#